data_AF-A0A973EXE3-F1
#
_entry.id   AF-A0A973EXE3-F1
#
_cell.length_a   1.000
_cell.length_b   1.000
_cell.length_c   1.000
_cell.angle_alpha   90.00
_cell.angle_beta   90.00
_cell.angle_gamma   90.00
#
_symmetry.space_group_name_H-M   'P 1'
#
loop_
_entity.id
_entity.type
_entity.pdbx_description
1 polymer ?
#
loop_
_entity_poly.entity_id
_entity_poly.type
_entity_poly.pdbx_seq_one_letter_code
_entity_poly.pdbx_strand_id
1 'polypeptide(L)' 'IIDEILKYSQEYPEYAVRQTGKDTYGLDYPVGINMQAMLDVYNMSLTLKMDSLTQAIEPGLQKYYSLLYSTK' A
#
# COMPACT_ATOMS: atom_id res chain seq x y z
N ILE A 1 -12.20 6.43 9.50
CA ILE A 1 -11.77 7.03 8.22
C ILE A 1 -10.31 6.71 7.89
N ILE A 2 -9.29 7.29 8.55
CA ILE A 2 -7.87 6.99 8.19
C ILE A 2 -7.56 5.49 8.34
N ASP A 3 -7.97 4.88 9.45
CA ASP A 3 -7.75 3.45 9.68
C ASP A 3 -8.48 2.56 8.64
N GLU A 4 -9.63 3.00 8.14
CA GLU A 4 -10.40 2.29 7.11
C GLU A 4 -9.72 2.40 5.74
N ILE A 5 -9.18 3.58 5.41
CA ILE A 5 -8.38 3.81 4.20
C ILE A 5 -7.14 2.91 4.23
N LEU A 6 -6.43 2.86 5.36
CA LEU A 6 -5.25 2.02 5.53
C LEU A 6 -5.59 0.54 5.41
N LYS A 7 -6.65 0.09 6.09
CA LYS A 7 -7.10 -1.30 6.02
C LYS A 7 -7.42 -1.72 4.58
N TYR A 8 -8.21 -0.93 3.86
CA TYR A 8 -8.56 -1.24 2.47
C TYR A 8 -7.33 -1.23 1.54
N SER A 9 -6.46 -0.23 1.71
CA SER A 9 -5.23 -0.09 0.92
C SER A 9 -4.22 -1.19 1.19
N GLN A 10 -4.30 -1.85 2.35
CA GLN A 10 -3.49 -3.01 2.69
C GLN A 10 -4.12 -4.33 2.24
N GLU A 11 -5.44 -4.50 2.27
CA GLU A 11 -6.07 -5.76 1.90
C GLU A 11 -6.03 -6.02 0.38
N TYR A 12 -6.16 -4.96 -0.42
CA TYR A 12 -6.24 -5.10 -1.87
C TYR A 12 -4.93 -5.57 -2.54
N PRO A 13 -3.76 -4.99 -2.25
CA PRO A 13 -2.54 -5.45 -2.90
C PRO A 13 -2.10 -6.82 -2.37
N GLU A 14 -2.45 -7.19 -1.13
CA GLU A 14 -2.32 -8.57 -0.66
C GLU A 14 -3.16 -9.58 -1.46
N TYR A 15 -4.39 -9.20 -1.84
CA TYR A 15 -5.22 -10.00 -2.74
C TYR A 15 -4.61 -10.11 -4.14
N ALA A 16 -4.11 -9.00 -4.70
CA ALA A 16 -3.51 -8.98 -6.02
C ALA A 16 -2.23 -9.83 -6.09
N VAL A 17 -1.37 -9.77 -5.07
CA VAL A 17 -0.14 -10.60 -4.99
C VAL A 17 -0.45 -12.08 -4.81
N ARG A 18 -1.58 -12.48 -4.24
CA ARG A 18 -1.99 -13.90 -4.11
C ARG A 18 -2.55 -14.50 -5.40
N GLN A 19 -2.97 -13.68 -6.36
CA GLN A 19 -3.51 -14.10 -7.67
C GLN A 19 -2.38 -14.36 -8.69
N THR A 20 -1.34 -15.11 -8.33
CA THR A 20 -0.21 -15.49 -9.22
C THR A 20 -0.58 -16.54 -10.29
N GLY A 21 -1.77 -16.39 -10.90
CA GLY A 21 -2.19 -17.08 -12.11
C GLY A 21 -2.18 -16.13 -13.31
N LYS A 22 -2.20 -16.69 -14.51
CA LYS A 22 -2.13 -16.06 -15.85
C LYS A 22 -3.13 -14.93 -16.16
N ASP A 23 -3.89 -14.46 -15.19
CA ASP A 23 -5.02 -13.54 -15.30
C ASP A 23 -4.82 -12.22 -14.51
N THR A 24 -3.58 -11.74 -14.41
CA THR A 24 -3.23 -10.46 -13.74
C THR A 24 -3.51 -9.21 -14.58
N TYR A 25 -4.12 -9.34 -15.77
CA TYR A 25 -4.43 -8.21 -16.62
C TYR A 25 -5.41 -7.25 -15.92
N GLY A 26 -4.93 -6.07 -15.53
CA GLY A 26 -5.73 -4.99 -14.95
C GLY A 26 -5.63 -4.82 -13.44
N LEU A 27 -4.81 -5.62 -12.73
CA LEU A 27 -4.57 -5.44 -11.29
C LEU A 27 -3.56 -4.33 -10.99
N ASP A 28 -2.71 -3.96 -11.96
CA ASP A 28 -1.67 -2.93 -11.80
C ASP A 28 -2.25 -1.55 -11.46
N TYR A 29 -3.40 -1.19 -12.06
CA TYR A 29 -4.03 0.11 -11.85
C TYR A 29 -4.62 0.26 -10.43
N PRO A 30 -5.45 -0.69 -9.95
CA PRO A 30 -5.89 -0.70 -8.56
C PRO A 30 -4.75 -0.82 -7.54
N VAL A 31 -3.70 -1.60 -7.84
CA VAL A 31 -2.49 -1.67 -6.99
C VAL A 31 -1.82 -0.29 -6.90
N GLY A 32 -1.67 0.41 -8.02
CA GLY A 32 -1.12 1.76 -8.06
C GLY A 32 -1.94 2.77 -7.25
N ILE A 33 -3.27 2.72 -7.33
CA ILE A 33 -4.16 3.60 -6.54
C ILE A 33 -3.99 3.36 -5.04
N ASN A 34 -3.99 2.10 -4.61
CA ASN A 34 -3.86 1.77 -3.19
C ASN A 34 -2.46 2.16 -2.67
N MET A 35 -1.43 2.00 -3.49
CA MET A 35 -0.08 2.46 -3.15
C MET A 35 0.00 3.98 -3.01
N GLN A 36 -0.61 4.72 -3.93
CA GLN A 36 -0.67 6.18 -3.86
C GLN A 36 -1.43 6.65 -2.62
N ALA A 37 -2.55 6.01 -2.28
CA ALA A 37 -3.29 6.31 -1.06
C ALA A 37 -2.46 6.09 0.21
N MET A 38 -1.67 5.01 0.28
CA MET A 38 -0.76 4.78 1.41
C MET A 38 0.35 5.84 1.49
N LEU A 39 0.91 6.25 0.35
CA LEU A 39 1.91 7.32 0.28
C LEU A 39 1.34 8.67 0.73
N ASP A 40 0.11 8.99 0.33
CA ASP A 40 -0.55 10.24 0.71
C ASP A 40 -0.79 10.30 2.22
N VAL A 41 -1.24 9.19 2.83
CA VAL A 41 -1.43 9.11 4.29
C VAL A 41 -0.09 9.16 5.03
N TYR A 42 0.96 8.52 4.52
CA TYR A 42 2.31 8.59 5.08
C TYR A 42 2.88 10.02 5.03
N ASN A 43 2.76 10.70 3.89
CA ASN A 43 3.20 12.09 3.75
C ASN A 43 2.41 13.04 4.68
N MET A 44 1.12 12.77 4.85
CA MET A 44 0.27 13.49 5.82
C MET A 44 0.75 13.26 7.26
N SER A 45 1.06 12.01 7.63
CA SER A 45 1.54 11.70 8.98
C SER A 45 2.88 12.37 9.29
N LEU A 46 3.80 12.45 8.32
CA LEU A 46 5.04 13.21 8.44
C LEU A 46 4.79 14.71 8.60
N THR A 47 3.91 15.28 7.76
CA THR A 47 3.60 16.72 7.77
C THR A 47 2.99 17.14 9.11
N LEU A 48 2.10 16.31 9.67
CA LEU A 48 1.40 16.57 10.92
C LEU A 48 2.16 16.08 12.17
N LYS A 49 3.36 15.51 12.00
CA LYS A 49 4.18 14.92 13.08
C LYS A 49 3.41 13.87 13.90
N MET A 50 2.63 13.04 13.22
CA MET A 50 1.86 11.95 13.82
C MET A 50 2.72 10.68 13.90
N ASP A 51 3.72 10.68 14.79
CA ASP A 51 4.75 9.62 14.84
C ASP A 51 4.17 8.20 14.98
N SER A 52 3.11 8.03 15.79
CA SER A 52 2.42 6.74 15.93
C SER A 52 1.80 6.26 14.63
N LEU A 53 1.31 7.16 13.77
CA LEU A 53 0.70 6.82 12.50
C LEU A 53 1.77 6.49 11.46
N THR A 54 2.87 7.27 11.45
CA THR A 54 4.04 7.00 10.61
C THR A 54 4.59 5.59 10.87
N GLN A 55 4.80 5.24 12.15
CA GLN A 55 5.29 3.91 12.55
C GLN A 55 4.34 2.77 12.17
N ALA A 56 3.03 3.03 12.11
CA ALA A 56 2.04 2.03 11.71
C ALA A 56 2.01 1.77 10.19
N ILE A 57 2.28 2.80 9.38
CA ILE A 57 2.17 2.71 7.91
C ILE A 57 3.47 2.19 7.27
N GLU A 58 4.61 2.61 7.80
CA GLU A 58 5.93 2.39 7.21
C GLU A 58 6.25 0.91 6.90
N PRO A 59 5.94 -0.08 7.77
CA PRO A 59 6.18 -1.49 7.45
C PRO A 59 5.36 -1.99 6.26
N GLY A 60 4.10 -1.55 6.15
CA GLY A 60 3.22 -1.92 5.03
C GLY A 60 3.70 -1.32 3.73
N LEU A 61 4.11 -0.05 3.76
CA LEU A 61 4.64 0.65 2.59
C LEU A 61 5.92 -0.02 2.07
N GLN A 62 6.86 -0.37 2.97
CA GLN A 62 8.09 -1.08 2.61
C GLN A 62 7.80 -2.45 2.00
N LYS A 63 6.90 -3.23 2.62
CA LYS A 63 6.47 -4.54 2.08
C LYS A 63 5.94 -4.41 0.66
N TYR A 64 5.10 -3.41 0.39
CA TYR A 64 4.54 -3.21 -0.95
C TYR A 64 5.54 -2.71 -1.97
N TYR A 65 6.43 -1.77 -1.60
CA TYR A 65 7.54 -1.38 -2.47
C TYR A 65 8.42 -2.57 -2.83
N SER A 66 8.75 -3.43 -1.86
CA SER A 66 9.51 -4.65 -2.12
C SER A 66 8.73 -5.62 -3.00
N LEU A 67 7.43 -5.81 -2.83
CA LEU A 67 6.67 -6.75 -3.68
C LEU A 67 6.54 -6.27 -5.14
N LEU A 68 6.38 -4.96 -5.36
CA LEU A 68 6.16 -4.38 -6.69
C LEU A 68 7.46 -4.08 -7.44
N TYR A 69 8.52 -3.69 -6.72
CA TYR A 69 9.78 -3.23 -7.29
C TYR A 69 10.99 -4.06 -6.85
N SER A 70 10.81 -5.19 -6.15
CA SER A 70 11.84 -6.23 -6.07
C SER A 70 12.05 -6.75 -7.48
N THR A 71 12.99 -6.12 -8.17
CA THR A 71 13.66 -6.64 -9.35
C THR A 71 13.84 -8.15 -9.22
N LYS A 72 13.32 -8.89 -10.21
CA LYS A 72 13.93 -10.15 -10.62
C LYS A 72 15.38 -9.92 -11.01
#